data_AF-A0A7Z0NS16-F1
#
_entry.id   AF-A0A7Z0NS16-F1
#
_cell.length_a   1.000
_cell.length_b   1.000
_cell.length_c   1.000
_cell.angle_alpha   90.00
_cell.angle_beta   90.00
_cell.angle_gamma   90.00
#
_symmetry.space_group_name_H-M   'P 1'
#
loop_
_entity.id
_entity.type
_entity.pdbx_description
1 polymer ?
#
loop_
_entity_poly.entity_id
_entity_poly.type
_entity_poly.pdbx_seq_one_letter_code
_entity_poly.pdbx_strand_id
1 'polypeptide(L)'
;MDLTQTLGRILSLYLLTSGVAFIVATQFYLRLTQRADRSDLMAVNISGMVHLFVGFGVLVTHFEWGGVPEALVTLLGVFFTLRGISYYWIPQLVLRSAEQGRGSAQGLRVMGAGFIGYGALLGYLSFFG
;
A
#
# COMPACT_ATOMS: atom_id res chain seq x y z
N MET A 1 -20.72 7.61 12.36
CA MET A 1 -19.75 6.52 12.14
C MET A 1 -18.41 7.04 12.60
N ASP A 2 -17.67 6.28 13.38
CA ASP A 2 -16.34 6.70 13.82
C ASP A 2 -15.39 6.85 12.62
N LEU A 3 -14.48 7.82 12.67
CA LEU A 3 -13.52 8.09 11.60
C LEU A 3 -12.61 6.87 11.41
N THR A 4 -12.18 6.23 12.49
CA THR A 4 -11.38 4.99 12.45
C THR A 4 -12.08 3.91 11.63
N GLN A 5 -13.37 3.67 11.90
CA GLN A 5 -14.14 2.67 11.15
C GLN A 5 -14.31 3.07 9.68
N THR A 6 -14.50 4.36 9.39
CA THR A 6 -14.62 4.85 8.02
C THR A 6 -13.33 4.60 7.22
N LEU A 7 -12.20 5.04 7.76
CA LEU A 7 -10.88 4.84 7.16
C LEU A 7 -10.55 3.34 7.07
N GLY A 8 -10.80 2.60 8.14
CA GLY A 8 -10.57 1.15 8.19
C GLY A 8 -11.36 0.39 7.12
N ARG A 9 -12.63 0.75 6.87
CA ARG A 9 -13.43 0.16 5.78
C ARG A 9 -12.85 0.49 4.41
N ILE A 10 -12.51 1.75 4.14
CA ILE A 10 -11.92 2.16 2.86
C ILE A 10 -10.58 1.45 2.61
N LEU A 11 -9.70 1.47 3.61
CA LEU A 11 -8.38 0.86 3.54
C LEU A 11 -8.47 -0.66 3.43
N SER A 12 -9.40 -1.30 4.13
CA SER A 12 -9.62 -2.75 4.04
C SER A 12 -10.01 -3.18 2.63
N LEU A 13 -10.98 -2.49 2.01
CA LEU A 13 -11.39 -2.76 0.63
C LEU A 13 -10.23 -2.55 -0.35
N TYR A 14 -9.51 -1.44 -0.21
CA TYR A 14 -8.33 -1.17 -1.03
C TYR A 14 -7.27 -2.29 -0.94
N LEU A 15 -6.93 -2.71 0.29
CA LEU A 15 -5.93 -3.75 0.52
C LEU A 15 -6.37 -5.11 0.01
N LEU A 16 -7.63 -5.49 0.24
CA LEU A 16 -8.19 -6.75 -0.25
C LEU A 16 -8.16 -6.80 -1.78
N THR A 17 -8.66 -5.76 -2.45
CA THR A 17 -8.66 -5.70 -3.92
C THR A 17 -7.24 -5.71 -4.49
N SER A 18 -6.33 -4.92 -3.89
CA SER A 18 -4.93 -4.87 -4.32
C SER A 18 -4.21 -6.21 -4.11
N GLY A 19 -4.45 -6.85 -2.97
CA GLY A 19 -3.83 -8.12 -2.62
C GLY A 19 -4.29 -9.26 -3.54
N VAL A 20 -5.59 -9.34 -3.84
CA VAL A 20 -6.13 -10.27 -4.83
C VAL A 20 -5.51 -10.01 -6.20
N ALA A 21 -5.39 -8.75 -6.61
CA ALA A 21 -4.79 -8.39 -7.89
C ALA A 21 -3.30 -8.82 -7.97
N PHE A 22 -2.51 -8.66 -6.91
CA PHE A 22 -1.10 -9.10 -6.91
C PHE A 22 -0.94 -10.61 -7.02
N ILE A 23 -1.88 -11.40 -6.48
CA ILE A 23 -1.86 -12.86 -6.57
C ILE A 23 -2.38 -13.36 -7.93
N VAL A 24 -3.54 -12.88 -8.36
CA VAL A 24 -4.21 -13.36 -9.58
C VAL A 24 -3.51 -12.81 -10.83
N ALA A 25 -3.10 -11.55 -10.81
CA ALA A 25 -2.47 -10.86 -11.94
C ALA A 25 -0.96 -10.67 -11.75
N THR A 26 -0.27 -11.57 -11.03
CA THR A 26 1.18 -11.46 -10.74
C THR A 26 2.01 -11.16 -12.00
N GLN A 27 1.75 -11.87 -13.11
CA GLN A 27 2.49 -11.70 -14.36
C GLN A 27 2.25 -10.35 -15.05
N PHE A 28 1.08 -9.74 -14.81
CA PHE A 28 0.80 -8.39 -15.27
C PHE A 28 1.65 -7.39 -14.47
N TYR A 29 1.61 -7.46 -13.14
CA TYR A 29 2.37 -6.54 -12.27
C TYR A 29 3.88 -6.68 -12.43
N LEU A 30 4.40 -7.91 -12.63
CA LEU A 30 5.81 -8.13 -12.95
C LEU A 30 6.25 -7.38 -14.21
N ARG A 31 5.46 -7.50 -15.28
CA ARG A 31 5.74 -6.79 -16.54
C ARG A 31 5.57 -5.28 -16.39
N LEU A 32 4.61 -4.85 -15.59
CA LEU A 32 4.38 -3.43 -15.29
C LEU A 32 5.59 -2.82 -14.58
N THR A 33 6.09 -3.46 -13.52
CA THR A 33 7.27 -2.96 -12.78
C THR A 33 8.52 -2.94 -13.65
N GLN A 34 8.73 -3.97 -14.48
CA GLN A 34 9.88 -4.03 -15.40
C GLN A 34 9.82 -2.96 -16.51
N ARG A 35 8.62 -2.53 -16.93
CA ARG A 35 8.43 -1.48 -17.94
C ARG A 35 8.48 -0.08 -17.34
N ALA A 36 7.88 0.09 -16.16
CA ALA A 36 7.84 1.38 -15.45
C ALA A 36 9.24 1.95 -15.21
N ASP A 37 10.23 1.09 -14.93
CA ASP A 37 11.63 1.47 -14.76
C ASP A 37 12.28 2.08 -16.02
N ARG A 38 11.82 1.71 -17.23
CA ARG A 38 12.51 2.04 -18.48
C ARG A 38 11.89 3.19 -19.28
N SER A 39 10.60 3.47 -19.12
CA SER A 39 9.90 4.38 -20.04
C SER A 39 9.07 5.48 -19.40
N ASP A 40 8.82 5.47 -18.08
CA ASP A 40 7.92 6.48 -17.49
C ASP A 40 8.21 6.80 -16.01
N LEU A 41 9.31 7.50 -15.76
CA LEU A 41 9.66 8.04 -14.44
C LEU A 41 8.56 8.94 -13.86
N MET A 42 7.76 9.57 -14.74
CA MET A 42 6.65 10.43 -14.33
C MET A 42 5.50 9.60 -13.75
N ALA A 43 5.15 8.46 -14.36
CA ALA A 43 4.17 7.53 -13.80
C ALA A 43 4.61 6.99 -12.41
N VAL A 44 5.89 6.66 -12.25
CA VAL A 44 6.46 6.24 -10.96
C VAL A 44 6.34 7.35 -9.92
N ASN A 45 6.68 8.59 -10.28
CA ASN A 45 6.58 9.74 -9.39
C ASN A 45 5.12 10.05 -9.00
N ILE A 46 4.18 10.01 -9.95
CA ILE A 46 2.74 10.21 -9.71
C ILE A 46 2.22 9.15 -8.73
N SER A 47 2.58 7.88 -8.93
CA SER A 47 2.24 6.80 -8.00
C SER A 47 2.76 7.09 -6.59
N GLY A 48 4.01 7.57 -6.48
CA GLY A 48 4.61 8.01 -5.23
C GLY A 48 3.86 9.16 -4.55
N MET A 49 3.50 10.19 -5.30
CA MET A 49 2.73 11.33 -4.80
C MET A 49 1.38 10.88 -4.27
N VAL A 50 0.67 9.97 -4.95
CA VAL A 50 -0.60 9.42 -4.47
C VAL A 50 -0.42 8.71 -3.13
N HIS A 51 0.59 7.85 -2.98
CA HIS A 51 0.87 7.19 -1.70
C HIS A 51 1.18 8.20 -0.60
N LEU A 52 1.94 9.25 -0.92
CA LEU A 52 2.29 10.30 0.02
C LEU A 52 1.05 11.07 0.51
N PHE A 53 0.20 11.53 -0.42
CA PHE A 53 -1.00 12.28 -0.08
C PHE A 53 -2.02 11.44 0.70
N VAL A 54 -2.19 10.17 0.33
CA VAL A 54 -3.05 9.25 1.09
C VAL A 54 -2.50 9.04 2.50
N GLY A 55 -1.18 8.79 2.62
CA GLY A 55 -0.53 8.62 3.91
C GLY A 55 -0.66 9.84 4.82
N PHE A 56 -0.33 11.03 4.32
CA PHE A 56 -0.51 12.27 5.06
C PHE A 56 -1.97 12.57 5.37
N GLY A 57 -2.88 12.33 4.43
CA GLY A 57 -4.31 12.51 4.65
C GLY A 57 -4.80 11.66 5.83
N VAL A 58 -4.38 10.39 5.90
CA VAL A 58 -4.66 9.55 7.05
C VAL A 58 -4.02 10.12 8.32
N LEU A 59 -2.70 10.36 8.34
CA LEU A 59 -2.00 10.77 9.56
C LEU A 59 -2.45 12.14 10.12
N VAL A 60 -2.83 13.09 9.27
CA VAL A 60 -3.31 14.40 9.71
C VAL A 60 -4.73 14.31 10.29
N THR A 61 -5.54 13.38 9.78
CA THR A 61 -6.93 13.21 10.24
C THR A 61 -7.08 12.15 11.33
N HIS A 62 -6.11 11.24 11.45
CA HIS A 62 -6.15 10.07 12.32
C HIS A 62 -4.72 9.66 12.74
N PHE A 63 -4.37 9.94 13.99
CA PHE A 63 -3.11 9.55 14.61
C PHE A 63 -3.34 9.00 16.02
N GLU A 64 -4.20 7.99 16.10
CA GLU A 64 -4.67 7.41 17.35
C GLU A 64 -4.04 6.03 17.61
N TRP A 65 -3.89 5.69 18.90
CA TRP A 65 -3.24 4.46 19.38
C TRP A 65 -4.03 3.76 20.49
N GLY A 66 -5.24 4.23 20.82
CA GLY A 66 -6.04 3.75 21.94
C GLY A 66 -6.60 2.35 21.73
N GLY A 67 -6.82 1.94 20.48
CA GLY A 67 -7.33 0.62 20.11
C GLY A 67 -6.55 -0.08 18.98
N VAL A 68 -6.78 -1.39 18.85
CA VAL A 68 -6.23 -2.19 17.73
C VAL A 68 -6.61 -1.63 16.35
N PRO A 69 -7.89 -1.32 16.03
CA PRO A 69 -8.22 -0.77 14.71
C PRO A 69 -7.59 0.61 14.48
N GLU A 70 -7.50 1.44 15.51
CA GLU A 70 -6.85 2.75 15.44
C GLU A 70 -5.37 2.60 15.09
N ALA A 71 -4.66 1.75 15.83
CA ALA A 71 -3.25 1.48 15.57
C ALA A 71 -3.03 0.93 14.15
N LEU A 72 -3.89 0.03 13.66
CA LEU A 72 -3.77 -0.51 12.30
C LEU A 72 -4.00 0.56 11.22
N VAL A 73 -4.92 1.51 11.43
CA VAL A 73 -5.13 2.64 10.51
C VAL A 73 -3.93 3.59 10.54
N THR A 74 -3.46 3.95 11.73
CA THR A 74 -2.28 4.81 11.92
C THR A 74 -1.03 4.21 11.26
N LEU A 75 -0.78 2.90 11.48
CA LEU A 75 0.34 2.20 10.86
C LEU A 75 0.26 2.16 9.33
N LEU A 76 -0.94 2.07 8.75
CA LEU A 76 -1.12 2.20 7.31
C LEU A 76 -0.82 3.62 6.83
N GLY A 77 -1.26 4.65 7.56
CA GLY A 77 -0.91 6.04 7.28
C GLY A 77 0.61 6.25 7.24
N VAL A 78 1.32 5.71 8.24
CA VAL A 78 2.79 5.73 8.29
C VAL A 78 3.39 4.97 7.11
N PHE A 79 2.91 3.76 6.82
CA PHE A 79 3.40 2.96 5.70
C PHE A 79 3.25 3.68 4.36
N PHE A 80 2.07 4.23 4.06
CA PHE A 80 1.81 4.96 2.82
C PHE A 80 2.68 6.22 2.71
N THR A 81 2.86 6.93 3.82
CA THR A 81 3.72 8.12 3.87
C THR A 81 5.17 7.75 3.57
N LEU A 82 5.73 6.76 4.27
CA LEU A 82 7.11 6.30 4.06
C LEU A 82 7.31 5.78 2.64
N ARG A 83 6.33 5.03 2.11
CA ARG A 83 6.32 4.56 0.73
C ARG A 83 6.35 5.76 -0.23
N GLY A 84 5.46 6.74 -0.07
CA GLY A 84 5.41 7.94 -0.91
C GLY A 84 6.70 8.76 -0.88
N ILE A 85 7.28 8.98 0.31
CA ILE A 85 8.58 9.63 0.48
C ILE A 85 9.66 8.85 -0.28
N SER A 86 9.65 7.52 -0.20
CA SER A 86 10.63 6.68 -0.89
C SER A 86 10.56 6.87 -2.42
N TYR A 87 9.36 6.97 -2.99
CA TYR A 87 9.21 7.23 -4.43
C TYR A 87 9.61 8.65 -4.83
N TYR A 88 9.29 9.66 -3.99
CA TYR A 88 9.52 11.07 -4.32
C TYR A 88 10.97 11.52 -4.09
N TRP A 89 11.56 11.18 -2.93
CA TRP A 89 12.89 11.64 -2.52
C TRP A 89 14.01 10.71 -2.93
N ILE A 90 13.77 9.40 -2.95
CA ILE A 90 14.82 8.40 -3.23
C ILE A 90 14.28 7.34 -4.20
N PRO A 91 13.89 7.74 -5.43
CA PRO A 91 13.31 6.82 -6.40
C PRO A 91 14.22 5.61 -6.67
N GLN A 92 15.55 5.77 -6.52
CA GLN A 92 16.52 4.68 -6.66
C GLN A 92 16.32 3.53 -5.65
N LEU A 93 15.79 3.77 -4.45
CA LEU A 93 15.47 2.69 -3.49
C LEU A 93 14.33 1.81 -4.02
N VAL A 94 13.36 2.44 -4.69
CA VAL A 94 12.22 1.75 -5.26
C VAL A 94 12.61 1.05 -6.58
N LEU A 95 13.28 1.78 -7.48
CA LEU A 95 13.66 1.30 -8.81
C LEU A 95 14.72 0.18 -8.73
N ARG A 96 15.71 0.27 -7.82
CA ARG A 96 16.71 -0.82 -7.63
C ARG A 96 16.08 -2.15 -7.22
N SER A 97 14.96 -2.11 -6.51
CA SER A 97 14.22 -3.32 -6.12
C SER A 97 13.64 -4.03 -7.34
N ALA A 98 13.23 -3.28 -8.36
CA ALA A 98 12.76 -3.83 -9.62
C ALA A 98 13.93 -4.26 -10.53
N GLU A 99 15.02 -3.50 -10.59
CA GLU A 99 16.23 -3.85 -11.37
C GLU A 99 17.00 -5.08 -10.83
N GLN A 100 17.05 -5.30 -9.51
CA GLN A 100 17.75 -6.45 -8.90
C GLN A 100 16.94 -7.76 -8.93
N GLY A 101 15.82 -7.83 -9.66
CA GLY A 101 14.97 -9.03 -9.70
C GLY A 101 14.27 -9.34 -8.37
N ARG A 102 14.24 -8.41 -7.41
CA ARG A 102 13.42 -8.54 -6.19
C ARG A 102 11.92 -8.38 -6.48
N GLY A 103 11.56 -7.89 -7.67
CA GLY A 103 10.28 -8.17 -8.31
C GLY A 103 10.18 -9.63 -8.73
N SER A 104 10.24 -10.56 -7.78
CA SER A 104 9.96 -11.97 -8.02
C SER A 104 8.45 -12.19 -7.99
N ALA A 105 7.96 -13.13 -8.81
CA ALA A 105 6.57 -13.59 -8.73
C ALA A 105 6.19 -13.99 -7.29
N GLN A 106 7.14 -14.58 -6.56
CA GLN A 106 6.96 -14.92 -5.16
C GLN A 106 6.83 -13.68 -4.28
N GLY A 107 7.66 -12.65 -4.49
CA GLY A 107 7.59 -11.40 -3.73
C GLY A 107 6.25 -10.68 -3.89
N LEU A 108 5.74 -10.59 -5.11
CA LEU A 108 4.39 -10.05 -5.39
C LEU A 108 3.28 -10.87 -4.73
N ARG A 109 3.36 -12.21 -4.77
CA ARG A 109 2.37 -13.08 -4.12
C ARG A 109 2.41 -12.97 -2.59
N VAL A 110 3.60 -12.89 -2.00
CA VAL A 110 3.78 -12.67 -0.55
C VAL A 110 3.22 -11.31 -0.14
N MET A 111 3.50 -10.25 -0.90
CA MET A 111 2.91 -8.93 -0.68
C MET A 111 1.39 -8.98 -0.81
N GLY A 112 0.87 -9.68 -1.82
CA GLY A 112 -0.57 -9.87 -2.00
C GLY A 112 -1.23 -10.61 -0.83
N ALA A 113 -0.60 -11.68 -0.33
CA ALA A 113 -1.08 -12.41 0.85
C ALA A 113 -1.05 -11.53 2.11
N GLY A 114 0.01 -10.73 2.29
CA GLY A 114 0.10 -9.76 3.38
C GLY A 114 -1.01 -8.70 3.31
N PHE A 115 -1.29 -8.18 2.11
CA PHE A 115 -2.36 -7.21 1.87
C PHE A 115 -3.74 -7.81 2.15
N ILE A 116 -3.99 -9.05 1.73
CA ILE A 116 -5.23 -9.76 2.03
C ILE A 116 -5.36 -9.99 3.54
N GLY A 117 -4.32 -10.47 4.20
CA GLY A 117 -4.34 -10.74 5.64
C GLY A 117 -4.59 -9.48 6.46
N TYR A 118 -3.85 -8.40 6.17
CA TYR A 118 -4.02 -7.12 6.84
C TYR A 118 -5.39 -6.50 6.53
N GLY A 119 -5.81 -6.52 5.26
CA GLY A 119 -7.10 -6.00 4.83
C GLY A 119 -8.28 -6.77 5.43
N ALA A 120 -8.18 -8.09 5.55
CA ALA A 120 -9.21 -8.93 6.18
C ALA A 120 -9.32 -8.65 7.67
N LEU A 121 -8.20 -8.57 8.39
CA LEU A 121 -8.18 -8.23 9.81
C LEU A 121 -8.77 -6.84 10.06
N LEU A 122 -8.27 -5.83 9.35
CA LEU A 122 -8.76 -4.46 9.47
C LEU A 122 -10.24 -4.36 9.09
N GLY A 123 -10.65 -5.04 8.02
CA GLY A 123 -12.04 -5.10 7.57
C GLY A 123 -12.94 -5.72 8.63
N TYR A 124 -12.57 -6.87 9.18
CA TYR A 124 -13.34 -7.51 10.25
C TYR A 124 -13.55 -6.57 11.44
N LEU A 125 -12.48 -5.93 11.91
CA LEU A 125 -12.53 -4.97 13.03
C LEU A 125 -13.33 -3.70 12.70
N SER A 126 -13.35 -3.27 11.44
CA SER A 126 -13.99 -2.00 11.04
C SER A 126 -15.47 -2.15 10.65
N PHE A 127 -15.88 -3.34 10.18
CA PHE A 127 -17.26 -3.63 9.80
C PHE A 127 -18.07 -4.23 10.95
N PHE A 128 -17.44 -5.00 11.84
CA PHE A 128 -18.12 -5.77 12.88
C PHE A 128 -17.65 -5.47 14.31
N GLY A 129 -16.58 -4.67 14.49
CA GLY A 129 -16.18 -4.09 15.77
C GLY A 129 -16.85 -2.74 15.99
#